data_AF-A0A135VFU9-F1
#
_entry.id   AF-A0A135VFU9-F1
#
_cell.length_a   1.000
_cell.length_b   1.000
_cell.length_c   1.000
_cell.angle_alpha   90.00
_cell.angle_beta   90.00
_cell.angle_gamma   90.00
#
_symmetry.space_group_name_H-M   'P 1'
#
loop_
_entity.id
_entity.type
_entity.pdbx_description
1 polymer ?
#
loop_
_entity_poly.entity_id
_entity_poly.type
_entity_poly.pdbx_seq_one_letter_code
_entity_poly.pdbx_strand_id
1 'polypeptide(L)' 'MRDVSDLRTQYQCEYRLHLKQQFGDIHSLASITGNELHQYINMKSKGENRERSERKLLPLLIIILTSIMGFLWIFW' A
#
# COMPACT_ATOMS: atom_id res chain seq x y z
N MET A 1 19.26 8.23 -5.35
CA MET A 1 18.74 8.19 -3.97
C MET A 1 19.26 6.88 -3.36
N ARG A 2 20.05 6.92 -2.27
CA ARG A 2 20.54 5.69 -1.62
C ARG A 2 19.41 5.08 -0.80
N ASP A 3 19.28 3.76 -0.84
CA ASP A 3 18.34 3.05 0.02
C ASP A 3 18.80 3.15 1.50
N VAL A 4 17.84 3.22 2.42
CA VAL A 4 18.10 3.28 3.87
C VAL A 4 18.83 2.02 4.34
N SER A 5 18.55 0.88 3.68
CA SER A 5 19.22 -0.41 3.92
C SER A 5 20.73 -0.34 3.63
N ASP A 6 21.12 0.35 2.56
CA ASP A 6 22.51 0.55 2.17
C ASP A 6 23.23 1.53 3.10
N LEU A 7 22.54 2.57 3.56
CA LEU A 7 23.06 3.50 4.56
C LEU A 7 23.39 2.79 5.87
N ARG A 8 22.48 1.94 6.36
CA ARG A 8 22.73 1.12 7.56
C ARG A 8 23.94 0.20 7.37
N THR A 9 24.07 -0.41 6.20
CA THR A 9 25.23 -1.27 5.88
C THR A 9 26.52 -0.47 5.89
N GLN A 10 26.52 0.75 5.34
CA GLN A 10 27.67 1.65 5.36
C GLN A 10 28.14 1.96 6.78
N TYR A 11 27.22 2.39 7.65
CA TYR A 11 27.54 2.73 9.04
C TYR A 11 28.06 1.54 9.85
N GLN A 12 27.66 0.32 9.50
CA GLN A 12 28.13 -0.88 10.17
C GLN A 12 29.48 -1.35 9.62
N CYS A 13 29.66 -1.35 8.30
CA CYS A 13 30.90 -1.72 7.63
C CYS A 13 30.92 -1.22 6.18
N GLU A 14 31.76 -0.23 5.90
CA GLU A 14 31.89 0.34 4.55
C GLU A 14 32.41 -0.67 3.52
N TYR A 15 33.33 -1.55 3.91
CA TYR A 15 33.86 -2.58 3.02
C TYR A 15 32.79 -3.60 2.60
N ARG A 16 31.86 -3.93 3.50
CA ARG A 16 30.72 -4.80 3.17
C ARG A 16 29.81 -4.17 2.12
N LEU A 17 29.57 -2.86 2.21
CA LEU A 17 28.80 -2.14 1.20
C LEU A 17 29.54 -2.13 -0.15
N HIS A 18 30.85 -1.91 -0.13
CA HIS A 18 31.66 -1.96 -1.36
C HIS A 18 31.54 -3.31 -2.06
N LEU A 19 31.66 -4.41 -1.31
CA LEU A 19 31.48 -5.76 -1.86
C LEU A 19 30.06 -5.97 -2.43
N LYS A 20 29.02 -5.56 -1.70
CA LYS A 20 27.63 -5.64 -2.16
C LYS A 20 27.42 -4.88 -3.49
N GLN A 21 28.04 -3.71 -3.66
CA GLN A 21 27.95 -2.92 -4.89
C GLN A 21 28.72 -3.54 -6.05
N GLN A 22 29.86 -4.18 -5.78
CA GLN A 22 30.71 -4.78 -6.80
C GLN A 22 30.20 -6.14 -7.29
N PHE A 23 29.69 -6.97 -6.38
CA PHE A 23 29.29 -8.36 -6.67
C PHE A 23 27.77 -8.57 -6.71
N GLY A 24 26.99 -7.55 -6.35
CA GLY A 24 25.55 -7.64 -6.23
C GLY A 24 25.10 -8.18 -4.88
N ASP A 25 23.79 -8.12 -4.64
CA ASP A 25 23.16 -8.66 -3.44
C ASP A 25 22.67 -10.08 -3.69
N ILE A 26 22.88 -10.98 -2.74
CA ILE A 26 22.42 -12.37 -2.83
C ILE A 26 21.19 -12.49 -1.94
N HIS A 27 20.02 -12.67 -2.56
CA HIS A 27 18.78 -12.86 -1.82
C HIS A 27 18.73 -14.27 -1.22
N SER A 28 18.60 -14.32 0.11
CA SER A 28 18.29 -15.57 0.80
C SER A 28 16.84 -15.98 0.56
N LEU A 29 16.54 -17.27 0.74
CA LEU A 29 15.17 -17.79 0.67
C LEU A 29 14.21 -16.98 1.57
N ALA A 30 14.66 -16.63 2.78
CA ALA A 30 13.89 -15.82 3.71
C ALA A 30 13.56 -14.42 3.16
N SER A 31 14.49 -13.80 2.43
CA SER A 31 14.25 -12.50 1.78
C SER A 31 13.19 -12.61 0.69
N ILE A 32 13.20 -13.70 -0.07
CA ILE A 32 12.23 -13.94 -1.16
C ILE A 32 10.83 -14.14 -0.56
N THR A 33 10.69 -15.06 0.40
CA THR A 33 9.42 -15.33 1.07
C THR A 33 8.87 -14.09 1.79
N GLY A 34 9.74 -13.28 2.40
CA GLY A 34 9.35 -12.01 3.00
C GLY A 34 8.78 -11.02 1.97
N ASN A 35 9.42 -10.92 0.80
CA ASN A 35 8.94 -10.06 -0.28
C ASN A 35 7.57 -10.51 -0.82
N GLU A 36 7.37 -11.83 -1.00
CA GLU A 36 6.07 -12.39 -1.40
C GLU A 36 4.97 -12.07 -0.38
N LEU A 37 5.28 -12.18 0.92
CA LEU A 37 4.35 -11.83 1.99
C LEU A 37 3.96 -10.34 1.93
N HIS A 38 4.92 -9.44 1.74
CA HIS A 38 4.64 -8.02 1.59
C HIS A 38 3.75 -7.72 0.38
N GLN A 39 3.99 -8.40 -0.75
CA GLN A 39 3.16 -8.26 -1.95
C GLN A 39 1.72 -8.74 -1.69
N TYR A 40 1.57 -9.91 -1.05
CA TYR A 40 0.27 -10.46 -0.69
C TYR A 40 -0.52 -9.51 0.23
N ILE A 41 0.11 -8.97 1.27
CA ILE A 41 -0.53 -8.03 2.20
C ILE A 41 -0.92 -6.73 1.48
N ASN A 42 -0.07 -6.21 0.59
CA ASN A 42 -0.39 -5.02 -0.20
C ASN A 42 -1.58 -5.25 -1.15
N MET A 43 -1.67 -6.42 -1.78
CA MET A 43 -2.82 -6.76 -2.63
C MET A 43 -4.10 -6.90 -1.80
N LYS A 44 -4.02 -7.61 -0.67
CA LYS A 44 -5.16 -7.81 0.25
C LYS A 44 -5.69 -6.49 0.80
N SER A 45 -4.81 -5.62 1.29
CA SER A 45 -5.20 -4.31 1.84
C SER A 45 -5.79 -3.38 0.79
N LYS A 46 -5.33 -3.43 -0.47
CA LYS A 46 -5.95 -2.70 -1.59
C LYS A 46 -7.37 -3.19 -1.87
N GLY A 47 -7.59 -4.51 -1.87
CA GLY A 47 -8.92 -5.11 -2.03
C GLY A 47 -9.87 -4.68 -0.89
N GLU A 48 -9.42 -4.77 0.35
CA GLU A 48 -10.20 -4.39 1.53
C GLU A 48 -10.54 -2.90 1.55
N ASN A 49 -9.60 -2.03 1.17
CA ASN A 49 -9.85 -0.59 1.06
C ASN A 49 -10.88 -0.27 -0.04
N ARG A 50 -10.88 -1.01 -1.15
CA ARG A 50 -11.87 -0.85 -2.21
C ARG A 50 -13.26 -1.23 -1.73
N GLU A 51 -13.42 -2.40 -1.10
CA GLU A 51 -14.72 -2.80 -0.54
C GLU A 51 -15.20 -1.85 0.56
N ARG A 52 -14.28 -1.34 1.39
CA ARG A 52 -14.62 -0.35 2.41
C ARG A 52 -15.07 0.99 1.80
N SER A 53 -14.48 1.39 0.68
CA SER A 53 -14.89 2.57 -0.08
C SER A 53 -16.29 2.37 -0.68
N GLU A 54 -16.53 1.24 -1.33
CA GLU A 54 -17.84 0.90 -1.93
C GLU A 54 -18.95 0.84 -0.87
N ARG A 55 -18.66 0.27 0.32
CA ARG A 55 -19.60 0.28 1.46
C ARG A 55 -19.90 1.67 2.01
N LYS A 56 -18.99 2.64 1.89
CA LYS A 56 -19.23 4.04 2.30
C LYS A 56 -19.99 4.84 1.25
N LEU A 57 -19.86 4.49 -0.03
CA LEU A 57 -20.54 5.18 -1.13
C LEU A 57 -22.05 4.89 -1.14
N LEU A 58 -22.46 3.66 -0.79
CA LEU A 58 -23.87 3.26 -0.72
C LEU A 58 -24.76 4.15 0.18
N PRO A 59 -24.46 4.36 1.47
CA PRO A 59 -25.29 5.22 2.32
C PRO A 59 -25.25 6.69 1.88
N LEU A 60 -24.13 7.14 1.31
CA LEU A 60 -23.97 8.51 0.82
C LEU A 60 -24.88 8.78 -0.39
N LEU A 61 -24.96 7.82 -1.32
CA LEU A 61 -25.90 7.87 -2.45
C LEU A 61 -27.36 7.89 -1.98
N ILE A 62 -27.71 7.07 -0.98
CA ILE A 62 -29.08 7.04 -0.43
C ILE A 62 -29.46 8.41 0.13
N ILE A 63 -28.58 9.05 0.92
CA ILE A 63 -28.83 10.38 1.51
C ILE A 63 -29.02 11.47 0.43
N ILE A 64 -28.21 11.41 -0.64
CA ILE A 64 -28.35 12.35 -1.77
C ILE A 64 -29.70 12.15 -2.45
N LEU A 65 -30.08 10.89 -2.72
CA LEU A 65 -31.29 10.55 -3.45
C LEU A 65 -32.56 10.91 -2.65
N THR A 66 -32.57 10.69 -1.33
CA THR A 66 -33.68 11.11 -0.46
C THR A 66 -33.77 12.63 -0.34
N SER A 67 -32.65 13.34 -0.30
CA SER A 67 -32.62 14.81 -0.26
C SER A 67 -33.21 15.42 -1.54
N ILE A 68 -32.86 14.87 -2.71
CA ILE A 68 -33.40 15.33 -4.01
C ILE A 68 -34.91 15.09 -4.09
N MET A 69 -35.38 13.89 -3.69
CA MET A 69 -36.81 13.59 -3.65
C MET A 69 -37.58 14.53 -2.72
N GLY A 70 -37.05 14.82 -1.53
CA GLY A 70 -37.66 15.77 -0.60
C GLY A 70 -37.72 17.19 -1.16
N PHE A 71 -36.66 17.65 -1.84
CA PHE A 71 -36.64 18.94 -2.51
C PHE A 71 -37.68 19.03 -3.63
N LEU A 72 -37.77 18.01 -4.49
CA LEU A 72 -38.75 17.97 -5.58
C LEU A 72 -40.18 18.01 -5.04
N TRP A 73 -40.47 17.34 -3.93
CA TRP A 73 -41.79 17.38 -3.29
C TRP A 73 -42.17 18.77 -2.77
N ILE A 74 -41.20 19.55 -2.27
CA ILE A 74 -41.48 20.89 -1.72
C ILE A 74 -41.71 21.91 -2.84
N PHE A 75 -41.02 21.74 -3.98
CA PHE A 75 -41.07 22.67 -5.10
C PHE A 75 -42.15 22.35 -6.14
N TRP A 76 -42.72 21.14 -6.12
CA TRP A 76 -43.83 20.72 -6.97
C TRP A 76 -45.15 20.85 -6.21
#